data_AF-A0A351ZTX7-F1
#
_entry.id   AF-A0A351ZTX7-F1
#
_cell.length_a   1.000
_cell.length_b   1.000
_cell.length_c   1.000
_cell.angle_alpha   90.00
_cell.angle_beta   90.00
_cell.angle_gamma   90.00
#
_symmetry.space_group_name_H-M   'P 1'
#
loop_
_entity.id
_entity.type
_entity.pdbx_description
1 polymer ?
#
loop_
_entity_poly.entity_id
_entity_poly.type
_entity_poly.pdbx_seq_one_letter_code
_entity_poly.pdbx_strand_id
1 'polypeptide(L)'
;RDGIAGVVVSSGVAQSLNLFLGDTLRVISPRQIESALTMMSMPSGTPVVVVGVFQSNASRDVDASTVYLSAEVLTPLIASSEPTEWHVRIDQPERSEQVAAELAASLGSAARIETWQQINSGVYDTMRLERLGSFVVLLLIIVVAAFSILVSLTMGVVEKRHDIAMLKTMGMTNTTIARIYVWQGLFIGVISAGLGTVIGLALCWGQLHFQWIRFDMSQGYLIPALPLDVQTVDVVTTAVCAVMVSSAAAIYPAMRAAALELISSQTR
;
A
#
# COMPACT_ATOMS: atom_id res chain seq x y z
N ARG A 1 -11.20 29.76 -36.11
CA ARG A 1 -9.78 29.76 -36.57
C ARG A 1 -9.58 28.37 -37.15
N ASP A 2 -10.17 28.14 -38.32
CA ASP A 2 -10.67 26.82 -38.70
C ASP A 2 -9.63 26.14 -39.59
N GLY A 3 -9.00 25.07 -39.07
CA GLY A 3 -8.01 24.28 -39.80
C GLY A 3 -6.61 24.18 -39.19
N ILE A 4 -6.33 24.87 -38.07
CA ILE A 4 -5.08 24.65 -37.33
C ILE A 4 -5.32 23.58 -36.27
N ALA A 5 -4.52 22.52 -36.29
CA ALA A 5 -4.71 21.41 -35.39
C ALA A 5 -4.38 21.77 -33.93
N GLY A 6 -5.11 21.14 -33.01
CA GLY A 6 -4.92 21.34 -31.57
C GLY A 6 -3.81 20.47 -30.99
N VAL A 7 -3.13 20.99 -29.97
CA VAL A 7 -2.16 20.27 -29.14
C VAL A 7 -2.54 20.36 -27.67
N VAL A 8 -2.36 19.26 -26.94
CA VAL A 8 -2.52 19.20 -25.50
C VAL A 8 -1.14 19.03 -24.87
N VAL A 9 -0.71 19.99 -24.06
CA VAL A 9 0.66 20.04 -23.49
C VAL A 9 0.63 19.71 -22.00
N SER A 10 1.70 19.09 -21.49
CA SER A 10 1.83 18.89 -20.05
C SER A 10 2.10 20.22 -19.32
N SER A 11 1.77 20.28 -18.04
CA SER A 11 1.94 21.50 -17.23
C SER A 11 3.39 21.99 -17.15
N GLY A 12 4.37 21.08 -17.12
CA GLY A 12 5.79 21.43 -17.15
C GLY A 12 6.25 22.03 -18.48
N VAL A 13 5.73 21.52 -19.61
CA VAL A 13 5.98 22.12 -20.94
C VAL A 13 5.32 23.50 -21.03
N ALA A 14 4.08 23.63 -20.53
CA ALA A 14 3.39 24.91 -20.50
C ALA A 14 4.14 25.97 -19.67
N GLN A 15 4.65 25.60 -18.49
CA GLN A 15 5.41 26.51 -17.63
C GLN A 15 6.77 26.89 -18.22
N SER A 16 7.53 25.92 -18.74
CA SER A 16 8.86 26.17 -19.31
C SER A 16 8.82 27.07 -20.54
N LEU A 17 7.75 26.99 -21.34
CA LEU A 17 7.55 27.79 -22.55
C LEU A 17 6.62 29.01 -22.33
N ASN A 18 6.15 29.25 -21.10
CA ASN A 18 5.17 30.30 -20.75
C ASN A 18 3.92 30.32 -21.65
N LEU A 19 3.33 29.14 -21.86
CA LEU A 19 2.20 28.95 -22.77
C LEU A 19 0.85 29.08 -22.07
N PHE A 20 -0.09 29.71 -22.78
CA PHE A 20 -1.50 29.82 -22.39
C PHE A 20 -2.41 29.11 -23.41
N LEU A 21 -3.65 28.85 -22.99
CA LEU A 21 -4.68 28.31 -23.88
C LEU A 21 -4.93 29.28 -25.05
N GLY A 22 -4.87 28.75 -26.27
CA GLY A 22 -5.01 29.51 -27.51
C GLY A 22 -3.69 29.97 -28.14
N ASP A 23 -2.55 29.78 -27.47
CA ASP A 23 -1.24 30.09 -28.03
C ASP A 23 -0.89 29.15 -29.19
N THR A 24 -0.09 29.66 -30.13
CA THR A 24 0.37 28.89 -31.30
C THR A 24 1.82 28.46 -31.12
N LEU A 25 2.05 27.17 -31.22
CA LEU A 25 3.37 26.53 -31.15
C LEU A 25 3.76 25.97 -32.51
N ARG A 26 5.06 25.78 -32.71
CA ARG A 26 5.59 25.06 -33.87
C ARG A 26 6.25 23.78 -33.42
N VAL A 27 5.70 22.66 -33.88
CA VAL A 27 6.31 21.34 -33.67
C VAL A 27 7.28 21.08 -34.82
N ILE A 28 8.52 20.77 -34.47
CA ILE A 28 9.59 20.48 -35.42
C ILE A 28 10.04 19.04 -35.19
N SER A 29 10.05 18.23 -36.24
CA SER A 29 10.55 16.86 -36.17
C SER A 29 12.03 16.76 -36.57
N PRO A 30 12.76 15.74 -36.10
CA PRO A 30 14.16 15.52 -36.49
C PRO A 30 14.40 15.52 -38.00
N ARG A 31 13.47 14.94 -38.79
CA ARG A 31 13.56 14.95 -40.27
C ARG A 31 13.51 16.35 -40.86
N GLN A 32 12.70 17.25 -40.29
CA GLN A 32 12.65 18.64 -40.72
C GLN A 32 13.93 19.39 -40.36
N ILE A 33 14.54 19.07 -39.21
CA ILE A 33 15.84 19.63 -38.82
C ILE A 33 16.93 19.17 -39.79
N GLU A 34 17.00 17.87 -40.09
CA GLU A 34 17.94 17.30 -41.06
C GLU A 34 17.78 17.92 -42.46
N SER A 35 16.54 18.06 -42.92
CA SER A 35 16.23 18.67 -44.22
C SER A 35 16.62 20.15 -44.26
N ALA A 36 16.32 20.89 -43.19
CA ALA A 36 16.65 22.30 -43.06
C ALA A 36 18.18 22.53 -43.02
N LEU A 37 18.92 21.69 -42.30
CA LEU A 37 20.39 21.70 -42.28
C LEU A 37 20.98 21.42 -43.68
N THR A 38 20.44 20.42 -44.39
CA THR A 38 20.89 20.07 -45.75
C THR A 38 20.64 21.21 -46.75
N MET A 39 19.50 21.89 -46.62
CA MET A 39 19.10 23.00 -47.50
C MET A 39 19.57 24.37 -47.01
N MET A 40 20.35 24.44 -45.91
CA MET A 40 20.82 25.69 -45.30
C MET A 40 19.68 26.70 -45.02
N SER A 41 18.52 26.19 -44.60
CA SER A 41 17.31 26.96 -44.35
C SER A 41 16.81 26.79 -42.91
N MET A 42 15.87 27.63 -42.48
CA MET A 42 15.21 27.45 -41.17
C MET A 42 14.08 26.43 -41.30
N PRO A 43 13.94 25.48 -40.35
CA PRO A 43 12.83 24.53 -40.36
C PRO A 43 11.50 25.27 -40.18
N SER A 44 10.55 25.07 -41.09
CA SER A 44 9.29 25.82 -41.12
C SER A 44 8.32 25.43 -40.00
N GLY A 45 8.48 24.24 -39.42
CA GLY A 45 7.66 23.71 -38.32
C GLY A 45 6.17 23.59 -38.65
N THR A 46 5.47 22.65 -38.03
CA THR A 46 4.00 22.56 -38.18
C THR A 46 3.34 23.40 -37.09
N PRO A 47 2.52 24.43 -37.45
CA PRO A 47 1.84 25.23 -36.46
C PRO A 47 0.69 24.45 -35.82
N VAL A 48 0.61 24.47 -34.49
CA VAL A 48 -0.44 23.85 -33.68
C VAL A 48 -0.91 24.83 -32.61
N VAL A 49 -2.19 24.77 -32.23
CA VAL A 49 -2.76 25.65 -31.19
C VAL A 49 -2.91 24.88 -29.89
N VAL A 50 -2.48 25.46 -28.77
CA VAL A 50 -2.68 24.88 -27.45
C VAL A 50 -4.16 24.91 -27.11
N VAL A 51 -4.80 23.74 -27.11
CA VAL A 51 -6.23 23.58 -26.78
C VAL A 51 -6.44 23.07 -25.36
N GLY A 52 -5.40 22.54 -24.72
CA GLY A 52 -5.47 22.01 -23.36
C GLY A 52 -4.11 21.94 -22.70
N VAL A 53 -4.10 22.09 -21.39
CA VAL A 53 -2.95 21.79 -20.53
C VAL A 53 -3.37 20.68 -19.59
N PHE A 54 -2.57 19.61 -19.49
CA PHE A 54 -2.83 18.49 -18.60
C PHE A 54 -1.74 18.36 -17.54
N GLN A 55 -2.09 17.75 -16.43
CA GLN A 55 -1.15 17.37 -15.38
C GLN A 55 -1.58 16.00 -14.85
N SER A 56 -0.77 14.98 -15.12
CA SER A 56 -1.04 13.60 -14.76
C SER A 56 -0.74 13.32 -13.30
N ASN A 57 0.23 14.01 -12.69
CA ASN A 57 0.77 13.78 -11.34
C ASN A 57 1.20 12.32 -11.08
N ALA A 58 1.32 11.49 -12.12
CA ALA A 58 1.67 10.07 -12.02
C ALA A 58 3.19 9.87 -12.07
N SER A 59 3.88 10.68 -12.88
CA SER A 59 5.33 10.75 -12.89
C SER A 59 5.76 12.16 -13.28
N ARG A 60 6.83 12.65 -12.64
CA ARG A 60 7.40 13.97 -12.94
C ARG A 60 7.83 14.06 -14.41
N ASP A 61 8.31 12.97 -14.98
CA ASP A 61 8.82 12.94 -16.36
C ASP A 61 7.72 13.15 -17.41
N VAL A 62 6.55 12.53 -17.19
CA VAL A 62 5.38 12.72 -18.07
C VAL A 62 4.91 14.17 -18.02
N ASP A 63 4.80 14.73 -16.81
CA ASP A 63 4.35 16.11 -16.63
C ASP A 63 5.39 17.14 -17.09
N ALA A 64 6.67 16.80 -17.13
CA ALA A 64 7.74 17.70 -17.55
C ALA A 64 7.92 17.79 -19.07
N SER A 65 7.60 16.75 -19.84
CA SER A 65 8.08 16.64 -21.23
C SER A 65 7.09 16.09 -22.26
N THR A 66 5.85 15.75 -21.86
CA THR A 66 4.91 15.06 -22.76
C THR A 66 3.92 16.01 -23.44
N VAL A 67 3.64 15.75 -24.72
CA VAL A 67 2.68 16.49 -25.53
C VAL A 67 1.84 15.51 -26.35
N TYR A 68 0.53 15.73 -26.39
CA TYR A 68 -0.42 14.93 -27.16
C TYR A 68 -0.89 15.69 -28.40
N LEU A 69 -0.79 15.02 -29.55
CA LEU A 69 -1.20 15.50 -30.87
C LEU A 69 -2.16 14.47 -31.49
N SER A 70 -3.02 14.92 -32.40
CA SER A 70 -3.81 13.99 -33.20
C SER A 70 -2.91 13.20 -34.15
N ALA A 71 -3.31 11.96 -34.47
CA ALA A 71 -2.58 11.11 -35.41
C ALA A 71 -2.36 11.82 -36.76
N GLU A 72 -3.36 12.56 -37.24
CA GLU A 72 -3.31 13.32 -38.49
C GLU A 72 -2.15 14.33 -38.55
N VAL A 73 -1.83 14.96 -37.42
CA VAL A 73 -0.71 15.91 -37.30
C VAL A 73 0.61 15.19 -37.08
N LEU A 74 0.59 14.08 -36.34
CA LEU A 74 1.80 13.35 -35.96
C LEU A 74 2.38 12.56 -37.14
N THR A 75 1.55 11.90 -37.96
CA THR A 75 1.99 11.06 -39.10
C THR A 75 2.98 11.75 -40.05
N PRO A 76 2.76 12.99 -40.53
CA PRO A 76 3.74 13.66 -41.39
C PRO A 76 5.01 14.11 -40.66
N LEU A 77 4.97 14.20 -39.33
CA LEU A 77 6.12 14.61 -38.51
C LEU A 77 7.08 13.44 -38.23
N ILE A 78 6.58 12.21 -38.17
CA ILE A 78 7.35 11.02 -37.79
C ILE A 78 7.84 10.22 -39.02
N ALA A 79 8.86 9.37 -38.80
CA ALA A 79 9.49 8.61 -39.88
C ALA A 79 8.66 7.39 -40.33
N SER A 80 7.92 6.78 -39.41
CA SER A 80 7.07 5.61 -39.65
C SER A 80 5.64 5.91 -39.20
N SER A 81 4.65 5.46 -39.96
CA SER A 81 3.24 5.49 -39.56
C SER A 81 2.87 4.39 -38.57
N GLU A 82 3.78 3.45 -38.31
CA GLU A 82 3.55 2.37 -37.35
C GLU A 82 3.73 2.88 -35.91
N PRO A 83 2.79 2.58 -34.99
CA PRO A 83 2.92 2.95 -33.58
C PRO A 83 4.11 2.25 -32.94
N THR A 84 4.97 3.01 -32.26
CA THR A 84 6.08 2.46 -31.47
C THR A 84 5.58 1.64 -30.29
N GLU A 85 4.50 2.10 -29.64
CA GLU A 85 3.97 1.52 -28.41
C GLU A 85 2.43 1.51 -28.43
N TRP A 86 1.86 0.47 -27.83
CA TRP A 86 0.41 0.31 -27.68
C TRP A 86 0.07 0.28 -26.19
N HIS A 87 -0.73 1.23 -25.74
CA HIS A 87 -1.17 1.30 -24.35
C HIS A 87 -2.53 0.63 -24.22
N VAL A 88 -2.60 -0.46 -23.45
CA VAL A 88 -3.85 -1.17 -23.18
C VAL A 88 -4.30 -0.85 -21.76
N ARG A 89 -5.49 -0.24 -21.64
CA ARG A 89 -6.10 0.02 -20.34
C ARG A 89 -6.98 -1.17 -19.94
N ILE A 90 -6.78 -1.66 -18.73
CA ILE A 90 -7.58 -2.72 -18.11
C ILE A 90 -8.42 -2.13 -16.98
N ASP A 91 -9.62 -2.68 -16.76
CA ASP A 91 -10.52 -2.20 -15.71
C ASP A 91 -10.09 -2.65 -14.30
N GLN A 92 -9.41 -3.80 -14.20
CA GLN A 92 -8.93 -4.40 -12.94
C GLN A 92 -7.39 -4.38 -12.92
N PRO A 93 -6.75 -3.40 -12.25
CA PRO A 93 -5.30 -3.25 -12.23
C PRO A 93 -4.57 -4.45 -11.63
N GLU A 94 -5.21 -5.20 -10.74
CA GLU A 94 -4.65 -6.38 -10.05
C GLU A 94 -4.40 -7.55 -11.00
N ARG A 95 -5.09 -7.56 -12.15
CA ARG A 95 -4.96 -8.60 -13.18
C ARG A 95 -3.93 -8.24 -14.24
N SER A 96 -3.18 -7.16 -14.06
CA SER A 96 -2.16 -6.69 -15.02
C SER A 96 -1.18 -7.79 -15.42
N GLU A 97 -0.64 -8.54 -14.46
CA GLU A 97 0.31 -9.62 -14.72
C GLU A 97 -0.34 -10.79 -15.45
N GLN A 98 -1.57 -11.16 -15.09
CA GLN A 98 -2.31 -12.23 -15.75
C GLN A 98 -2.60 -11.87 -17.21
N VAL A 99 -3.13 -10.67 -17.46
CA VAL A 99 -3.45 -10.19 -18.81
C VAL A 99 -2.18 -10.05 -19.65
N ALA A 100 -1.08 -9.60 -19.06
CA ALA A 100 0.21 -9.54 -19.75
C ALA A 100 0.72 -10.93 -20.15
N ALA A 101 0.56 -11.94 -19.29
CA ALA A 101 0.93 -13.31 -19.61
C ALA A 101 0.05 -13.91 -20.73
N GLU A 102 -1.26 -13.65 -20.71
CA GLU A 102 -2.20 -14.07 -21.76
C GLU A 102 -1.87 -13.40 -23.10
N LEU A 103 -1.59 -12.09 -23.10
CA LEU A 103 -1.15 -11.35 -24.28
C LEU A 103 0.19 -11.89 -24.80
N ALA A 104 1.16 -12.17 -23.92
CA ALA A 104 2.46 -12.72 -24.31
C ALA A 104 2.34 -14.10 -24.93
N ALA A 105 1.44 -14.95 -24.42
CA ALA A 105 1.15 -16.24 -25.02
C ALA A 105 0.52 -16.11 -26.42
N SER A 106 -0.32 -15.10 -26.65
CA SER A 106 -0.99 -14.89 -27.94
C SER A 106 -0.12 -14.21 -29.01
N LEU A 107 0.74 -13.28 -28.61
CA LEU A 107 1.57 -12.46 -29.50
C LEU A 107 2.98 -13.03 -29.69
N GLY A 108 3.40 -13.97 -28.82
CA GLY A 108 4.72 -14.59 -28.87
C GLY A 108 5.84 -13.55 -28.77
N SER A 109 6.85 -13.66 -29.63
CA SER A 109 8.01 -12.75 -29.67
C SER A 109 7.81 -11.51 -30.55
N ALA A 110 6.60 -11.28 -31.08
CA ALA A 110 6.33 -10.15 -31.97
C ALA A 110 6.28 -8.80 -31.24
N ALA A 111 6.02 -8.80 -29.94
CA ALA A 111 5.93 -7.60 -29.11
C ALA A 111 6.53 -7.82 -27.72
N ARG A 112 7.18 -6.80 -27.17
CA ARG A 112 7.58 -6.76 -25.76
C ARG A 112 6.38 -6.23 -24.96
N ILE A 113 5.88 -7.03 -24.03
CA ILE A 113 4.78 -6.65 -23.17
C ILE A 113 5.35 -6.28 -21.81
N GLU A 114 5.09 -5.05 -21.39
CA GLU A 114 5.48 -4.55 -20.08
C GLU A 114 4.25 -4.11 -19.30
N THR A 115 4.15 -4.51 -18.04
CA THR A 115 3.07 -4.05 -17.16
C THR A 115 3.42 -2.70 -16.55
N TRP A 116 2.39 -1.96 -16.12
CA TRP A 116 2.58 -0.72 -15.38
C TRP A 116 3.46 -0.91 -14.12
N GLN A 117 3.40 -2.09 -13.49
CA GLN A 117 4.23 -2.43 -12.32
C GLN A 117 5.71 -2.61 -12.69
N GLN A 118 6.00 -3.19 -13.84
CA GLN A 118 7.37 -3.35 -14.33
C GLN A 118 7.98 -2.02 -14.73
N ILE A 119 7.21 -1.17 -15.41
CA ILE A 119 7.63 0.18 -15.80
C ILE A 119 7.89 1.05 -14.56
N ASN A 120 7.10 0.86 -13.49
CA ASN A 120 7.21 1.63 -12.24
C ASN A 120 7.76 0.81 -11.07
N SER A 121 8.69 -0.12 -11.35
CA SER A 121 9.22 -1.07 -10.35
C SER A 121 9.79 -0.38 -9.11
N GLY A 122 10.48 0.76 -9.26
CA GLY A 122 11.04 1.52 -8.13
C GLY A 122 9.98 2.02 -7.14
N VAL A 123 8.81 2.44 -7.62
CA VAL A 123 7.68 2.87 -6.76
C VAL A 123 7.09 1.65 -6.07
N TYR A 124 6.89 0.55 -6.80
CA TYR A 124 6.31 -0.68 -6.26
C TYR A 124 7.21 -1.35 -5.22
N ASP A 125 8.52 -1.41 -5.46
CA ASP A 125 9.51 -1.98 -4.54
C ASP A 125 9.56 -1.18 -3.24
N THR A 126 9.47 0.15 -3.33
CA THR A 126 9.40 1.03 -2.15
C THR A 126 8.12 0.76 -1.35
N MET A 127 6.96 0.69 -2.01
CA MET A 127 5.70 0.34 -1.35
C MET A 127 5.74 -1.04 -0.69
N ARG A 128 6.40 -2.02 -1.33
CA ARG A 128 6.57 -3.37 -0.78
C ARG A 128 7.47 -3.36 0.45
N LEU A 129 8.58 -2.61 0.41
CA LEU A 129 9.51 -2.49 1.52
C LEU A 129 8.85 -1.79 2.73
N GLU A 130 8.07 -0.75 2.49
CA GLU A 130 7.29 -0.07 3.54
C GLU A 130 6.28 -1.02 4.20
N ARG A 131 5.49 -1.75 3.41
CA ARG A 131 4.54 -2.75 3.92
C ARG A 131 5.24 -3.82 4.75
N LEU A 132 6.39 -4.31 4.31
CA LEU A 132 7.20 -5.27 5.05
C LEU A 132 7.69 -4.66 6.38
N GLY A 133 8.16 -3.42 6.36
CA GLY A 133 8.59 -2.69 7.56
C GLY A 133 7.48 -2.58 8.60
N SER A 134 6.28 -2.16 8.19
CA SER A 134 5.11 -2.10 9.08
C SER A 134 4.73 -3.47 9.64
N PHE A 135 4.80 -4.53 8.83
CA PHE A 135 4.53 -5.89 9.27
C PHE A 135 5.52 -6.37 10.35
N VAL A 136 6.83 -6.09 10.19
CA VAL A 136 7.86 -6.44 11.18
C VAL A 136 7.62 -5.72 12.51
N VAL A 137 7.30 -4.42 12.47
CA VAL A 137 6.98 -3.65 13.69
C VAL A 137 5.73 -4.19 14.38
N LEU A 138 4.67 -4.49 13.62
CA LEU A 138 3.46 -5.10 14.15
C LEU A 138 3.75 -6.43 14.85
N LEU A 139 4.55 -7.30 14.22
CA LEU A 139 4.98 -8.57 14.79
C LEU A 139 5.71 -8.37 16.12
N LEU A 140 6.65 -7.42 16.18
CA LEU A 140 7.40 -7.12 17.39
C LEU A 140 6.47 -6.68 18.55
N ILE A 141 5.49 -5.83 18.26
CA ILE A 141 4.49 -5.38 19.25
C ILE A 141 3.68 -6.57 19.78
N ILE A 142 3.25 -7.48 18.90
CA ILE A 142 2.51 -8.70 19.28
C ILE A 142 3.36 -9.59 20.19
N VAL A 143 4.64 -9.79 19.86
CA VAL A 143 5.57 -10.60 20.67
C VAL A 143 5.77 -9.99 22.06
N VAL A 144 6.00 -8.68 22.14
CA VAL A 144 6.14 -7.96 23.41
C VAL A 144 4.87 -8.10 24.25
N ALA A 145 3.70 -7.90 23.65
CA ALA A 145 2.42 -8.03 24.33
C ALA A 145 2.17 -9.47 24.85
N ALA A 146 2.47 -10.48 24.03
CA ALA A 146 2.35 -11.88 24.43
C ALA A 146 3.25 -12.21 25.62
N PHE A 147 4.49 -11.70 25.63
CA PHE A 147 5.41 -11.89 26.75
C PHE A 147 4.93 -11.19 28.02
N SER A 148 4.36 -9.98 27.91
CA SER A 148 3.77 -9.28 29.05
C SER A 148 2.60 -10.05 29.68
N ILE A 149 1.73 -10.64 28.86
CA ILE A 149 0.62 -11.49 29.33
C ILE A 149 1.17 -12.73 30.04
N LEU A 150 2.19 -13.38 29.45
CA LEU A 150 2.87 -14.53 30.03
C LEU A 150 3.42 -14.25 31.44
N VAL A 151 4.15 -13.15 31.59
CA VAL A 151 4.73 -12.74 32.87
C VAL A 151 3.64 -12.43 33.89
N SER A 152 2.61 -11.69 33.49
CA SER A 152 1.49 -11.33 34.36
C SER A 152 0.72 -12.55 34.87
N LEU A 153 0.33 -13.46 33.98
CA LEU A 153 -0.38 -14.69 34.36
C LEU A 153 0.48 -15.59 35.25
N THR A 154 1.76 -15.75 34.91
CA THR A 154 2.69 -16.58 35.69
C THR A 154 2.90 -16.00 37.09
N MET A 155 3.04 -14.68 37.22
CA MET A 155 3.14 -14.02 38.52
C MET A 155 1.86 -14.19 39.34
N GLY A 156 0.69 -14.07 38.71
CA GLY A 156 -0.59 -14.31 39.37
C GLY A 156 -0.73 -15.73 39.94
N VAL A 157 -0.16 -16.74 39.27
CA VAL A 157 -0.10 -18.12 39.79
C VAL A 157 0.80 -18.21 41.03
N VAL A 158 1.96 -17.53 41.01
CA VAL A 158 2.91 -17.54 42.13
C VAL A 158 2.34 -16.85 43.36
N GLU A 159 1.71 -15.68 43.19
CA GLU A 159 1.07 -14.94 44.29
C GLU A 159 -0.11 -15.70 44.90
N LYS A 160 -0.89 -16.40 44.07
CA LYS A 160 -2.07 -17.17 44.50
C LYS A 160 -1.75 -18.62 44.90
N ARG A 161 -0.48 -18.98 45.07
CA ARG A 161 -0.05 -20.37 45.33
C ARG A 161 -0.72 -20.98 46.57
N HIS A 162 -0.94 -20.21 47.63
CA HIS A 162 -1.61 -20.68 48.85
C HIS A 162 -3.10 -21.00 48.62
N ASP A 163 -3.81 -20.08 47.95
CA ASP A 163 -5.22 -20.26 47.58
C ASP A 163 -5.40 -21.50 46.68
N ILE A 164 -4.50 -21.70 45.72
CA ILE A 164 -4.49 -22.88 44.83
C ILE A 164 -4.27 -24.17 45.64
N ALA A 165 -3.35 -24.16 46.60
CA ALA A 165 -3.09 -25.31 47.45
C ALA A 165 -4.31 -25.68 48.31
N MET A 166 -5.02 -24.70 48.87
CA MET A 166 -6.25 -24.91 49.63
C MET A 166 -7.39 -25.47 48.74
N LEU A 167 -7.51 -25.00 47.50
CA LEU A 167 -8.50 -25.55 46.56
C LEU A 167 -8.18 -27.01 46.17
N LYS A 168 -6.89 -27.35 46.01
CA LYS A 168 -6.47 -28.73 45.78
C LYS A 168 -6.79 -29.65 46.96
N THR A 169 -6.63 -29.18 48.21
CA THR A 169 -6.99 -29.99 49.39
C THR A 169 -8.50 -30.16 49.54
N MET A 170 -9.31 -29.24 49.01
CA MET A 170 -10.77 -29.39 48.89
C MET A 170 -11.21 -30.32 47.73
N GLY A 171 -10.27 -30.94 47.00
CA GLY A 171 -10.56 -31.92 45.94
C GLY A 171 -10.58 -31.34 44.52
N MET A 172 -10.14 -30.09 44.32
CA MET A 172 -10.06 -29.51 42.98
C MET A 172 -8.92 -30.15 42.18
N THR A 173 -9.24 -30.65 40.99
CA THR A 173 -8.25 -31.30 40.11
C THR A 173 -7.35 -30.29 39.40
N ASN A 174 -6.14 -30.73 39.03
CA ASN A 174 -5.18 -29.91 38.27
C ASN A 174 -5.74 -29.38 36.95
N THR A 175 -6.64 -30.14 36.31
CA THR A 175 -7.31 -29.74 35.05
C THR A 175 -8.33 -28.64 35.26
N THR A 176 -9.06 -28.64 36.40
CA THR A 176 -9.97 -27.53 36.74
C THR A 176 -9.20 -26.24 36.97
N ILE A 177 -8.07 -26.30 37.68
CA ILE A 177 -7.20 -25.12 37.91
C ILE A 177 -6.63 -24.62 36.58
N ALA A 178 -6.12 -25.50 35.73
CA ALA A 178 -5.63 -25.12 34.40
C ALA A 178 -6.72 -24.46 33.55
N ARG A 179 -7.96 -24.96 33.58
CA ARG A 179 -9.09 -24.36 32.85
C ARG A 179 -9.38 -22.94 33.29
N ILE A 180 -9.31 -22.64 34.60
CA ILE A 180 -9.53 -21.27 35.10
C ILE A 180 -8.53 -20.29 34.47
N TYR A 181 -7.25 -20.65 34.44
CA TYR A 181 -6.21 -19.80 33.85
C TYR A 181 -6.32 -19.68 32.31
N VAL A 182 -6.74 -20.74 31.63
CA VAL A 182 -7.04 -20.68 30.19
C VAL A 182 -8.22 -19.73 29.92
N TRP A 183 -9.30 -19.83 30.70
CA TRP A 183 -10.42 -18.90 30.59
C TRP A 183 -10.02 -17.46 30.90
N GLN A 184 -9.18 -17.24 31.91
CA GLN A 184 -8.66 -15.92 32.23
C GLN A 184 -7.85 -15.34 31.06
N GLY A 185 -6.99 -16.14 30.42
CA GLY A 185 -6.26 -15.75 29.21
C GLY A 185 -7.18 -15.42 28.03
N LEU A 186 -8.24 -16.21 27.83
CA LEU A 186 -9.24 -15.94 26.80
C LEU A 186 -9.98 -14.62 27.06
N PHE A 187 -10.41 -14.36 28.30
CA PHE A 187 -11.07 -13.09 28.66
C PHE A 187 -10.15 -11.89 28.45
N ILE A 188 -8.90 -11.98 28.88
CA ILE A 188 -7.91 -10.92 28.64
C ILE A 188 -7.74 -10.69 27.13
N GLY A 189 -7.63 -11.77 26.35
CA GLY A 189 -7.54 -11.72 24.89
C GLY A 189 -8.73 -11.00 24.25
N VAL A 190 -9.95 -11.42 24.58
CA VAL A 190 -11.18 -10.83 24.04
C VAL A 190 -11.31 -9.35 24.43
N ILE A 191 -11.02 -8.99 25.68
CA ILE A 191 -11.09 -7.59 26.13
C ILE A 191 -10.02 -6.74 25.41
N SER A 192 -8.80 -7.25 25.28
CA SER A 192 -7.73 -6.55 24.57
C SER A 192 -8.03 -6.36 23.08
N ALA A 193 -8.57 -7.39 22.41
CA ALA A 193 -8.94 -7.33 21.01
C ALA A 193 -10.11 -6.36 20.81
N GLY A 194 -11.14 -6.43 21.66
CA GLY A 194 -12.27 -5.50 21.61
C GLY A 194 -11.84 -4.05 21.80
N LEU A 195 -11.07 -3.75 22.86
CA LEU A 195 -10.56 -2.40 23.11
C LEU A 195 -9.63 -1.92 21.99
N GLY A 196 -8.73 -2.79 21.52
CA GLY A 196 -7.81 -2.48 20.43
C GLY A 196 -8.54 -2.16 19.12
N THR A 197 -9.54 -2.96 18.75
CA THR A 197 -10.35 -2.74 17.56
C THR A 197 -11.16 -1.45 17.67
N VAL A 198 -11.78 -1.17 18.83
CA VAL A 198 -12.55 0.07 19.04
C VAL A 198 -11.65 1.30 18.94
N ILE A 199 -10.49 1.28 19.60
CA ILE A 199 -9.53 2.39 19.55
C ILE A 199 -8.98 2.57 18.13
N GLY A 200 -8.60 1.47 17.46
CA GLY A 200 -8.08 1.50 16.09
C GLY A 200 -9.09 2.05 15.08
N LEU A 201 -10.36 1.62 15.16
CA LEU A 201 -11.44 2.14 14.33
C LEU A 201 -11.74 3.62 14.62
N ALA A 202 -11.73 4.02 15.90
CA ALA A 202 -11.93 5.41 16.29
C ALA A 202 -10.81 6.31 15.72
N LEU A 203 -9.56 5.85 15.72
CA LEU A 203 -8.44 6.56 15.11
C LEU A 203 -8.57 6.65 13.59
N CYS A 204 -8.96 5.56 12.92
CA CYS A 204 -9.19 5.57 11.47
C CYS A 204 -10.32 6.54 11.08
N TRP A 205 -11.42 6.51 11.85
CA TRP A 205 -12.55 7.43 11.65
C TRP A 205 -12.16 8.89 11.93
N GLY A 206 -11.38 9.13 12.98
CA GLY A 206 -10.81 10.45 13.28
C GLY A 206 -9.93 10.97 12.16
N GLN A 207 -9.05 10.14 11.60
CA GLN A 207 -8.22 10.51 10.46
C GLN A 207 -9.06 10.79 9.21
N LEU A 208 -10.09 9.99 8.92
CA LEU A 208 -11.02 10.22 7.79
C LEU A 208 -11.76 11.55 7.92
N HIS A 209 -12.21 11.93 9.13
CA HIS A 209 -13.00 13.13 9.33
C HIS A 209 -12.17 14.41 9.50
N PHE A 210 -11.10 14.34 10.29
CA PHE A 210 -10.30 15.50 10.65
C PHE A 210 -9.02 15.67 9.82
N GLN A 211 -8.61 14.63 9.07
CA GLN A 211 -7.45 14.66 8.16
C GLN A 211 -6.21 15.24 8.86
N TRP A 212 -5.84 14.67 10.03
CA TRP A 212 -4.73 15.16 10.86
C TRP A 212 -3.39 15.02 10.16
N ILE A 213 -3.18 13.91 9.46
CA ILE A 213 -2.00 13.67 8.63
C ILE A 213 -2.34 14.12 7.20
N ARG A 214 -1.96 15.35 6.87
CA ARG A 214 -2.07 15.92 5.53
C ARG A 214 -0.75 15.77 4.78
N PHE A 215 -0.84 15.48 3.50
CA PHE A 215 0.32 15.62 2.62
C PHE A 215 0.41 17.05 2.14
N ASP A 216 1.62 17.60 2.12
CA ASP A 216 1.87 18.91 1.56
C ASP A 216 1.65 18.85 0.03
N MET A 217 0.54 19.44 -0.43
CA MET A 217 0.17 19.45 -1.84
C MET A 217 1.19 20.19 -2.73
N SER A 218 2.10 20.99 -2.13
CA SER A 218 3.16 21.67 -2.88
C SER A 218 4.19 20.72 -3.50
N GLN A 219 4.23 19.45 -3.08
CA GLN A 219 5.16 18.44 -3.61
C GLN A 219 4.57 17.50 -4.67
N GLY A 220 3.37 17.78 -5.19
CA GLY A 220 2.77 17.03 -6.31
C GLY A 220 1.90 15.83 -5.92
N TYR A 221 1.54 15.68 -4.64
CA TYR A 221 0.55 14.69 -4.20
C TYR A 221 -0.87 15.23 -4.36
N LEU A 222 -1.70 14.57 -5.19
CA LEU A 222 -3.09 14.97 -5.51
C LEU A 222 -4.09 14.61 -4.39
N ILE A 223 -3.69 13.81 -3.39
CA ILE A 223 -4.59 13.32 -2.35
C ILE A 223 -4.41 14.16 -1.07
N PRO A 224 -5.47 14.84 -0.57
CA PRO A 224 -5.38 15.79 0.55
C PRO A 224 -4.94 15.17 1.89
N ALA A 225 -5.09 13.85 2.04
CA ALA A 225 -4.59 13.09 3.18
C ALA A 225 -4.37 11.63 2.79
N LEU A 226 -3.76 10.86 3.68
CA LEU A 226 -3.62 9.41 3.53
C LEU A 226 -5.01 8.76 3.31
N PRO A 227 -5.28 8.18 2.12
CA PRO A 227 -6.54 7.47 1.89
C PRO A 227 -6.51 6.19 2.73
N LEU A 228 -7.32 6.16 3.79
CA LEU A 228 -7.50 4.97 4.61
C LEU A 228 -8.62 4.13 4.02
N ASP A 229 -8.26 2.94 3.51
CA ASP A 229 -9.23 1.89 3.19
C ASP A 229 -9.25 0.88 4.33
N VAL A 230 -10.33 0.86 5.10
CA VAL A 230 -10.49 -0.06 6.24
C VAL A 230 -11.27 -1.28 5.76
N GLN A 231 -10.53 -2.33 5.41
CA GLN A 231 -11.16 -3.59 5.01
C GLN A 231 -11.60 -4.37 6.25
N THR A 232 -12.88 -4.75 6.28
CA THR A 232 -13.45 -5.51 7.40
C THR A 232 -12.74 -6.86 7.60
N VAL A 233 -12.29 -7.48 6.51
CA VAL A 233 -11.55 -8.74 6.53
C VAL A 233 -10.25 -8.61 7.32
N ASP A 234 -9.50 -7.53 7.12
CA ASP A 234 -8.23 -7.30 7.83
C ASP A 234 -8.47 -7.06 9.33
N VAL A 235 -9.52 -6.32 9.67
CA VAL A 235 -9.90 -6.05 11.07
C VAL A 235 -10.27 -7.35 11.79
N VAL A 236 -11.13 -8.18 11.18
CA VAL A 236 -11.56 -9.45 11.77
C VAL A 236 -10.39 -10.43 11.89
N THR A 237 -9.57 -10.54 10.84
CA THR A 237 -8.42 -11.45 10.84
C THR A 237 -7.41 -11.06 11.92
N THR A 238 -7.14 -9.76 12.08
CA THR A 238 -6.24 -9.25 13.13
C THR A 238 -6.79 -9.50 14.53
N ALA A 239 -8.10 -9.28 14.75
CA ALA A 239 -8.73 -9.55 16.03
C ALA A 239 -8.68 -11.04 16.40
N VAL A 240 -8.96 -11.93 15.45
CA VAL A 240 -8.86 -13.39 15.65
C VAL A 240 -7.42 -13.81 15.96
N CYS A 241 -6.44 -13.31 15.21
CA CYS A 241 -5.03 -13.58 15.48
C CYS A 241 -4.59 -13.11 16.88
N ALA A 242 -5.02 -11.91 17.30
CA ALA A 242 -4.70 -11.39 18.63
C ALA A 242 -5.24 -12.30 19.75
N VAL A 243 -6.50 -12.74 19.63
CA VAL A 243 -7.13 -13.67 20.59
C VAL A 243 -6.42 -15.03 20.59
N MET A 244 -6.02 -15.54 19.43
CA MET A 244 -5.28 -16.80 19.35
C MET A 244 -3.91 -16.70 20.03
N VAL A 245 -3.16 -15.62 19.78
CA VAL A 245 -1.84 -15.40 20.39
C VAL A 245 -1.95 -15.24 21.91
N SER A 246 -2.90 -14.45 22.40
CA SER A 246 -3.11 -14.27 23.84
C SER A 246 -3.53 -15.57 24.53
N SER A 247 -4.40 -16.35 23.88
CA SER A 247 -4.84 -17.65 24.39
C SER A 247 -3.69 -18.66 24.42
N ALA A 248 -2.86 -18.69 23.37
CA ALA A 248 -1.68 -19.54 23.31
C ALA A 248 -0.66 -19.18 24.40
N ALA A 249 -0.44 -17.88 24.66
CA ALA A 249 0.43 -17.40 25.73
C ALA A 249 -0.05 -17.86 27.14
N ALA A 250 -1.36 -18.03 27.33
CA ALA A 250 -1.94 -18.47 28.60
C ALA A 250 -1.80 -19.99 28.89
N ILE A 251 -1.46 -20.80 27.88
CA ILE A 251 -1.28 -22.25 28.04
C ILE A 251 -0.10 -22.57 28.96
N TYR A 252 1.03 -21.88 28.80
CA TYR A 252 2.24 -22.13 29.59
C TYR A 252 2.03 -21.83 31.10
N PRO A 253 1.45 -20.69 31.52
CA PRO A 253 1.07 -20.45 32.91
C PRO A 253 0.07 -21.47 33.45
N ALA A 254 -0.90 -21.91 32.65
CA ALA A 254 -1.91 -22.90 33.06
C ALA A 254 -1.25 -24.26 33.39
N MET A 255 -0.29 -24.69 32.57
CA MET A 255 0.51 -25.89 32.87
C MET A 255 1.34 -25.71 34.14
N ARG A 256 1.92 -24.52 34.34
CA ARG A 256 2.69 -24.20 35.56
C ARG A 256 1.83 -24.21 36.82
N ALA A 257 0.61 -23.68 36.75
CA ALA A 257 -0.36 -23.71 37.86
C ALA A 257 -0.81 -25.13 38.21
N ALA A 258 -1.03 -25.97 37.19
CA ALA A 258 -1.37 -27.37 37.37
C ALA A 258 -0.24 -28.16 38.04
N ALA A 259 1.00 -27.90 37.64
CA ALA A 259 2.22 -28.55 38.15
C ALA A 259 2.67 -28.09 39.54
N LEU A 260 1.99 -27.13 40.17
CA LEU A 260 2.22 -26.79 41.58
C LEU A 260 1.81 -27.96 42.48
N GLU A 261 2.74 -28.88 42.71
CA GLU A 261 2.57 -29.96 43.67
C GLU A 261 2.63 -29.44 45.11
N LEU A 262 1.77 -30.02 45.95
CA LEU A 262 1.78 -29.95 47.41
C LEU A 262 3.02 -30.70 47.94
N ILE A 263 4.24 -30.24 47.65
CA ILE A 263 5.44 -30.75 48.31
C ILE A 263 6.04 -29.63 49.14
N SER A 264 5.45 -29.40 50.30
CA SER A 264 6.15 -29.14 51.56
C SER A 264 5.15 -29.03 52.71
N SER A 265 4.35 -30.08 52.92
CA SER A 265 3.66 -30.27 54.21
C SER A 265 4.17 -31.53 54.91
N GLN A 266 5.46 -31.85 54.79
CA GLN A 266 6.24 -32.66 55.75
C GLN A 266 7.73 -32.41 55.48
N THR A 267 8.33 -31.44 56.18
CA THR A 267 9.53 -31.60 57.03
C THR A 267 10.06 -30.24 57.44
N ARG A 268 9.91 -29.96 58.74
CA ARG A 268 10.58 -28.98 59.59
C ARG A 268 10.15 -27.51 59.55
#